data_AF-A0AAQ1TTB4-F1
#
_entry.id   AF-A0AAQ1TTB4-F1
#
_cell.length_a   1.000
_cell.length_b   1.000
_cell.length_c   1.000
_cell.angle_alpha   90.00
_cell.angle_beta   90.00
_cell.angle_gamma   90.00
#
_symmetry.space_group_name_H-M   'P 1'
#
loop_
_entity.id
_entity.type
_entity.pdbx_description
1 polymer ?
#
loop_
_entity_poly.entity_id
_entity_poly.type
_entity_poly.pdbx_seq_one_letter_code
_entity_poly.pdbx_strand_id
1 'polypeptide(L)'
;MLFDVSRPATRIAPGVAHVPGWVDVAKQRALVEETREVARRYAGTPMAMYQPQLKSGKMSVHQLHLGRYWHYETYRYVGNIEGTRVPPMLVSLQEIARPALRAAAEVSPELEPWVETFYPEMALVNYYPPGSGMGMHVDDFEESLAPVISLSIGDEALFRMGNTENRNKPWDDVTLSSGDLIVFGGPKRLAYHGVVRVNDATLPEGCGLKEGRINITIRQIDARATL
;
A
#
# COMPACT_ATOMS: atom_id res chain seq x y z
N MET A 1 -18.23 12.77 -22.74
CA MET A 1 -18.48 11.87 -21.61
C MET A 1 -18.24 10.45 -22.12
N LEU A 2 -17.02 9.94 -21.91
CA LEU A 2 -16.72 8.53 -22.16
C LEU A 2 -17.40 7.74 -21.03
N PHE A 3 -18.11 6.69 -21.40
CA PHE A 3 -18.93 5.87 -20.53
C PHE A 3 -18.21 5.53 -19.22
N ASP A 4 -18.83 5.87 -18.08
CA ASP A 4 -18.39 5.44 -16.77
C ASP A 4 -18.69 3.93 -16.68
N VAL A 5 -17.72 3.12 -17.10
CA VAL A 5 -17.85 1.65 -17.08
C VAL A 5 -17.82 1.24 -15.62
N SER A 6 -18.93 0.69 -15.14
CA SER A 6 -19.00 0.12 -13.79
C SER A 6 -17.87 -0.90 -13.58
N ARG A 7 -17.07 -0.69 -12.53
CA ARG A 7 -15.97 -1.58 -12.11
C ARG A 7 -16.42 -2.30 -10.84
N PRO A 8 -16.98 -3.52 -10.93
CA PRO A 8 -17.49 -4.22 -9.75
C PRO A 8 -16.34 -4.69 -8.85
N ALA A 9 -16.62 -4.75 -7.55
CA ALA A 9 -15.72 -5.39 -6.61
C ALA A 9 -15.50 -6.86 -7.00
N THR A 10 -14.24 -7.30 -7.02
CA THR A 10 -13.86 -8.59 -7.61
C THR A 10 -12.89 -9.33 -6.70
N ARG A 11 -13.15 -10.63 -6.50
CA ARG A 11 -12.20 -11.56 -5.89
C ARG A 11 -11.22 -12.02 -6.96
N ILE A 12 -10.03 -11.45 -6.93
CA ILE A 12 -8.98 -11.70 -7.93
C ILE A 12 -8.44 -13.13 -7.78
N ALA A 13 -8.22 -13.53 -6.52
CA ALA A 13 -7.82 -14.88 -6.12
C ALA A 13 -8.29 -15.11 -4.67
N PRO A 14 -8.27 -16.36 -4.15
CA PRO A 14 -8.47 -16.60 -2.73
C PRO A 14 -7.54 -15.74 -1.85
N GLY A 15 -8.14 -14.92 -0.98
CA GLY A 15 -7.43 -13.95 -0.14
C GLY A 15 -7.03 -12.64 -0.83
N VAL A 16 -7.50 -12.34 -2.06
CA VAL A 16 -7.20 -11.10 -2.79
C VAL A 16 -8.48 -10.44 -3.28
N ALA A 17 -8.81 -9.30 -2.68
CA ALA A 17 -9.99 -8.51 -3.01
C ALA A 17 -9.58 -7.19 -3.66
N HIS A 18 -10.23 -6.84 -4.77
CA HIS A 18 -10.15 -5.53 -5.41
C HIS A 18 -11.51 -4.84 -5.31
N VAL A 19 -11.54 -3.65 -4.72
CA VAL A 19 -12.73 -2.82 -4.53
C VAL A 19 -12.50 -1.47 -5.23
N PRO A 20 -12.96 -1.32 -6.48
CA PRO A 20 -12.76 -0.10 -7.26
C PRO A 20 -13.44 1.12 -6.64
N GLY A 21 -12.78 2.28 -6.71
CA GLY A 21 -13.37 3.57 -6.29
C GLY A 21 -13.80 3.65 -4.81
N TRP A 22 -13.23 2.80 -3.96
CA TRP A 22 -13.60 2.70 -2.55
C TRP A 22 -13.29 3.98 -1.75
N VAL A 23 -12.19 4.67 -2.08
CA VAL A 23 -11.84 5.98 -1.51
C VAL A 23 -12.36 7.07 -2.43
N ASP A 24 -13.31 7.89 -1.97
CA ASP A 24 -13.79 9.04 -2.73
C ASP A 24 -12.71 10.12 -2.93
N VAL A 25 -12.90 11.01 -3.92
CA VAL A 25 -11.90 12.02 -4.30
C VAL A 25 -11.55 12.99 -3.16
N ALA A 26 -12.52 13.32 -2.29
CA ALA A 26 -12.26 14.23 -1.16
C ALA A 26 -11.36 13.55 -0.12
N LYS A 27 -11.63 12.28 0.20
CA LYS A 27 -10.78 11.47 1.08
C LYS A 27 -9.42 11.20 0.47
N GLN A 28 -9.34 10.97 -0.84
CA GLN A 28 -8.06 10.86 -1.57
C GLN A 28 -7.21 12.12 -1.36
N ARG A 29 -7.77 13.31 -1.62
CA ARG A 29 -7.09 14.60 -1.40
C ARG A 29 -6.58 14.73 0.03
N ALA A 30 -7.43 14.45 1.02
CA ALA A 30 -7.07 14.56 2.43
C ALA A 30 -5.89 13.65 2.79
N LEU A 31 -5.89 12.38 2.34
CA LEU A 31 -4.79 11.45 2.58
C LEU A 31 -3.48 11.91 1.89
N VAL A 32 -3.57 12.45 0.67
CA VAL A 32 -2.42 12.99 -0.04
C VAL A 32 -1.85 14.22 0.66
N GLU A 33 -2.70 15.13 1.13
CA GLU A 33 -2.27 16.34 1.85
C GLU A 33 -1.63 16.00 3.19
N GLU A 34 -2.24 15.12 3.98
CA GLU A 34 -1.73 14.70 5.28
C GLU A 34 -0.37 13.99 5.15
N THR A 35 -0.24 13.04 4.22
CA THR A 35 1.03 12.33 3.99
C THR A 35 2.12 13.26 3.43
N ARG A 36 1.75 14.25 2.60
CA ARG A 36 2.67 15.29 2.10
C ARG A 36 3.16 16.20 3.21
N GLU A 37 2.31 16.58 4.16
CA GLU A 37 2.71 17.39 5.31
C GLU A 37 3.73 16.65 6.18
N VAL A 38 3.52 15.34 6.41
CA VAL A 38 4.51 14.50 7.09
C VAL A 38 5.83 14.46 6.31
N ALA A 39 5.78 14.21 5.00
CA ALA A 39 6.98 14.18 4.16
C ALA A 39 7.78 15.49 4.25
N ARG A 40 7.11 16.63 4.23
CA ARG A 40 7.74 17.96 4.38
C ARG A 40 8.35 18.15 5.75
N ARG A 41 7.65 17.76 6.81
CA ARG A 41 8.10 17.90 8.20
C ARG A 41 9.38 17.10 8.48
N TYR A 42 9.49 15.92 7.88
CA TYR A 42 10.62 15.01 8.08
C TYR A 42 11.73 15.17 7.03
N ALA A 43 11.58 16.11 6.09
CA ALA A 43 12.60 16.39 5.08
C ALA A 43 13.95 16.75 5.75
N GLY A 44 15.04 16.16 5.25
CA GLY A 44 16.39 16.37 5.78
C GLY A 44 16.71 15.59 7.07
N THR A 45 15.79 14.76 7.56
CA THR A 45 16.03 13.86 8.70
C THR A 45 16.28 12.42 8.21
N PRO A 46 16.81 11.52 9.05
CA PRO A 46 16.91 10.08 8.74
C PRO A 46 15.56 9.40 8.42
N MET A 47 14.43 10.03 8.75
CA MET A 47 13.08 9.54 8.48
C MET A 47 12.40 10.26 7.30
N ALA A 48 13.16 10.99 6.49
CA ALA A 48 12.65 11.64 5.29
C ALA A 48 12.08 10.62 4.29
N MET A 49 11.17 11.08 3.43
CA MET A 49 10.81 10.30 2.24
C MET A 49 12.06 10.13 1.37
N TYR A 50 12.37 8.89 0.96
CA TYR A 50 13.62 8.57 0.26
C TYR A 50 13.41 7.52 -0.84
N GLN A 51 14.37 7.41 -1.75
CA GLN A 51 14.43 6.33 -2.72
C GLN A 51 15.34 5.23 -2.19
N PRO A 52 14.83 4.01 -1.92
CA PRO A 52 15.68 2.92 -1.42
C PRO A 52 16.82 2.56 -2.37
N GLN A 53 17.97 2.24 -1.79
CA GLN A 53 19.12 1.69 -2.50
C GLN A 53 19.14 0.18 -2.32
N LEU A 54 18.89 -0.57 -3.39
CA LEU A 54 18.98 -2.03 -3.39
C LEU A 54 20.29 -2.49 -4.03
N LYS A 55 20.62 -3.78 -3.88
CA LYS A 55 21.75 -4.42 -4.58
C LYS A 55 21.63 -4.32 -6.11
N SER A 56 20.40 -4.31 -6.62
CA SER A 56 20.10 -4.19 -8.05
C SER A 56 20.09 -2.75 -8.56
N GLY A 57 20.35 -1.76 -7.70
CA GLY A 57 20.31 -0.34 -8.03
C GLY A 57 19.29 0.44 -7.19
N LYS A 58 19.24 1.74 -7.45
CA LYS A 58 18.33 2.68 -6.77
C LYS A 58 16.92 2.53 -7.31
N MET A 59 15.93 2.41 -6.42
CA MET A 59 14.53 2.38 -6.84
C MET A 59 14.08 3.76 -7.34
N SER A 60 13.22 3.78 -8.36
CA SER A 60 12.58 5.01 -8.83
C SER A 60 11.48 5.50 -7.87
N VAL A 61 10.88 4.58 -7.12
CA VAL A 61 9.83 4.84 -6.13
C VAL A 61 10.40 5.50 -4.88
N HIS A 62 9.69 6.52 -4.38
CA HIS A 62 10.00 7.17 -3.11
C HIS A 62 9.14 6.57 -2.00
N GLN A 63 9.70 6.40 -0.81
CA GLN A 63 9.08 5.72 0.31
C GLN A 63 9.10 6.60 1.56
N LEU A 64 7.94 6.73 2.20
CA LEU A 64 7.79 7.32 3.52
C LEU A 64 7.13 6.31 4.45
N HIS A 65 7.79 6.03 5.58
CA HIS A 65 7.29 5.11 6.60
C HIS A 65 6.58 5.88 7.72
N LEU A 66 5.47 5.33 8.20
CA LEU A 66 4.66 5.85 9.30
C LEU A 66 4.47 4.74 10.34
N GLY A 67 4.49 5.07 11.63
CA GLY A 67 4.26 4.16 12.75
C GLY A 67 5.45 3.28 13.13
N ARG A 68 6.02 2.56 12.15
CA ARG A 68 7.25 1.76 12.27
C ARG A 68 8.10 1.96 11.02
N TYR A 69 9.41 1.91 11.19
CA TYR A 69 10.39 2.03 10.11
C TYR A 69 11.15 0.73 9.92
N TRP A 70 11.19 0.19 8.71
CA TRP A 70 12.02 -0.98 8.41
C TRP A 70 13.47 -0.54 8.21
N HIS A 71 14.34 -0.90 9.15
CA HIS A 71 15.75 -0.56 9.10
C HIS A 71 16.56 -1.66 8.41
N TYR A 72 16.96 -1.40 7.16
CA TYR A 72 17.68 -2.37 6.31
C TYR A 72 19.05 -2.80 6.85
N GLU A 73 19.74 -1.97 7.65
CA GLU A 73 21.04 -2.37 8.20
C GLU A 73 20.90 -3.41 9.31
N THR A 74 19.85 -3.30 10.13
CA THR A 74 19.62 -4.21 11.26
C THR A 74 18.59 -5.30 10.97
N TYR A 75 17.89 -5.23 9.82
CA TYR A 75 16.78 -6.11 9.45
C TYR A 75 15.70 -6.19 10.53
N ARG A 76 15.29 -5.04 11.06
CA ARG A 76 14.26 -4.94 12.11
C ARG A 76 13.42 -3.69 11.94
N TYR A 77 12.18 -3.76 12.40
CA TYR A 77 11.35 -2.58 12.61
C TYR A 77 11.83 -1.79 13.83
N VAL A 78 11.98 -0.47 13.67
CA VAL A 78 12.42 0.44 14.72
C VAL A 78 11.48 1.63 14.84
N GLY A 79 11.49 2.27 16.02
CA GLY A 79 10.75 3.50 16.29
C GLY A 79 11.60 4.78 16.24
N ASN A 80 12.92 4.65 16.09
CA ASN A 80 13.88 5.76 16.12
C ASN A 80 15.16 5.39 15.36
N ILE A 81 15.71 6.35 14.62
CA ILE A 81 17.06 6.29 14.03
C ILE A 81 17.77 7.60 14.39
N GLU A 82 18.97 7.51 14.96
CA GLU A 82 19.83 8.66 15.28
C GLU A 82 19.12 9.78 16.07
N GLY A 83 18.28 9.41 17.04
CA GLY A 83 17.52 10.37 17.85
C GLY A 83 16.24 10.88 17.17
N THR A 84 16.05 10.63 15.87
CA THR A 84 14.83 10.97 15.13
C THR A 84 13.80 9.85 15.25
N ARG A 85 12.68 10.14 15.92
CA ARG A 85 11.55 9.19 15.98
C ARG A 85 10.89 9.05 14.61
N VAL A 86 10.45 7.84 14.28
CA VAL A 86 9.62 7.58 13.09
C VAL A 86 8.37 8.47 13.12
N PRO A 87 7.89 8.97 11.97
CA PRO A 87 6.59 9.61 11.88
C PRO A 87 5.51 8.74 12.55
N PRO A 88 4.61 9.30 13.36
CA PRO A 88 3.57 8.51 13.99
C PRO A 88 2.63 7.91 12.94
N MET A 89 2.00 6.79 13.28
CA MET A 89 0.91 6.26 12.47
C MET A 89 -0.24 7.26 12.45
N LEU A 90 -0.69 7.67 11.27
CA LEU A 90 -1.74 8.68 11.13
C LEU A 90 -3.08 8.13 11.60
N VAL A 91 -3.84 8.93 12.34
CA VAL A 91 -5.15 8.54 12.88
C VAL A 91 -6.10 8.18 11.75
N SER A 92 -6.08 8.96 10.66
CA SER A 92 -6.88 8.70 9.45
C SER A 92 -6.63 7.31 8.85
N LEU A 93 -5.38 6.83 8.89
CA LEU A 93 -4.98 5.52 8.39
C LEU A 93 -5.32 4.40 9.38
N GLN A 94 -5.33 4.68 10.69
CA GLN A 94 -5.82 3.73 11.67
C GLN A 94 -7.33 3.52 11.53
N GLU A 95 -8.08 4.61 11.38
CA GLU A 95 -9.55 4.59 11.26
C GLU A 95 -10.02 3.96 9.95
N ILE A 96 -9.30 4.15 8.84
CA ILE A 96 -9.69 3.60 7.53
C ILE A 96 -9.41 2.09 7.38
N ALA A 97 -8.49 1.55 8.17
CA ALA A 97 -8.01 0.17 8.01
C ALA A 97 -9.11 -0.88 8.21
N ARG A 98 -9.87 -0.81 9.31
CA ARG A 98 -10.94 -1.78 9.60
C ARG A 98 -12.09 -1.72 8.58
N PRO A 99 -12.63 -0.54 8.20
CA PRO A 99 -13.59 -0.43 7.11
C PRO A 99 -13.08 -0.98 5.78
N ALA A 100 -11.82 -0.71 5.42
CA ALA A 100 -11.21 -1.25 4.20
C ALA A 100 -11.16 -2.78 4.23
N LEU A 101 -10.70 -3.35 5.34
CA LEU A 101 -10.62 -4.80 5.50
C LEU A 101 -12.00 -5.45 5.50
N ARG A 102 -13.03 -4.82 6.09
CA ARG A 102 -14.41 -5.29 6.05
C ARG A 102 -14.96 -5.33 4.62
N ALA A 103 -14.79 -4.24 3.85
CA ALA A 103 -15.20 -4.20 2.45
C ALA A 103 -14.48 -5.26 1.60
N ALA A 104 -13.20 -5.52 1.89
CA ALA A 104 -12.46 -6.58 1.24
C ALA A 104 -12.93 -7.99 1.64
N ALA A 105 -13.32 -8.19 2.90
CA ALA A 105 -13.83 -9.48 3.40
C ALA A 105 -15.20 -9.85 2.81
N GLU A 106 -16.03 -8.87 2.46
CA GLU A 106 -17.27 -9.09 1.68
C GLU A 106 -16.99 -9.70 0.29
N VAL A 107 -15.79 -9.46 -0.25
CA VAL A 107 -15.36 -9.93 -1.57
C VAL A 107 -14.55 -11.23 -1.48
N SER A 108 -13.64 -11.33 -0.50
CA SER A 108 -12.80 -12.52 -0.26
C SER A 108 -12.91 -12.97 1.19
N PRO A 109 -13.66 -14.05 1.48
CA PRO A 109 -13.93 -14.51 2.84
C PRO A 109 -12.68 -14.88 3.66
N GLU A 110 -11.55 -15.21 3.02
CA GLU A 110 -10.28 -15.49 3.72
C GLU A 110 -9.74 -14.32 4.53
N LEU A 111 -10.25 -13.11 4.28
CA LEU A 111 -9.86 -11.88 5.00
C LEU A 111 -10.69 -11.66 6.27
N GLU A 112 -11.85 -12.32 6.40
CA GLU A 112 -12.80 -12.14 7.50
C GLU A 112 -12.16 -12.34 8.89
N PRO A 113 -11.29 -13.35 9.14
CA PRO A 113 -10.74 -13.58 10.48
C PRO A 113 -9.93 -12.41 11.05
N TRP A 114 -9.50 -11.49 10.19
CA TRP A 114 -8.70 -10.33 10.56
C TRP A 114 -9.53 -9.06 10.79
N VAL A 115 -10.80 -9.02 10.38
CA VAL A 115 -11.60 -7.77 10.40
C VAL A 115 -11.65 -7.15 11.79
N GLU A 116 -11.86 -7.95 12.83
CA GLU A 116 -12.00 -7.43 14.21
C GLU A 116 -10.66 -7.31 14.96
N THR A 117 -9.64 -8.05 14.52
CA THR A 117 -8.35 -8.21 15.22
C THR A 117 -7.20 -7.45 14.57
N PHE A 118 -7.36 -7.00 13.32
CA PHE A 118 -6.34 -6.25 12.60
C PHE A 118 -5.97 -4.97 13.35
N TYR A 119 -4.68 -4.80 13.61
CA TYR A 119 -4.15 -3.63 14.27
C TYR A 119 -3.12 -2.91 13.36
N PRO A 120 -3.46 -1.71 12.85
CA PRO A 120 -2.61 -0.98 11.91
C PRO A 120 -1.41 -0.33 12.62
N GLU A 121 -0.24 -0.97 12.56
CA GLU A 121 0.98 -0.53 13.25
C GLU A 121 1.87 0.35 12.39
N MET A 122 1.77 0.16 11.08
CA MET A 122 2.55 0.92 10.12
C MET A 122 1.77 1.25 8.86
N ALA A 123 2.22 2.30 8.19
CA ALA A 123 1.88 2.55 6.80
C ALA A 123 3.13 2.92 6.00
N LEU A 124 3.19 2.43 4.77
CA LEU A 124 4.23 2.76 3.80
C LEU A 124 3.58 3.52 2.66
N VAL A 125 3.97 4.78 2.52
CA VAL A 125 3.53 5.66 1.43
C VAL A 125 4.58 5.58 0.33
N ASN A 126 4.23 4.89 -0.75
CA ASN A 126 5.03 4.78 -1.96
C ASN A 126 4.58 5.85 -2.97
N TYR A 127 5.45 6.79 -3.32
CA TYR A 127 5.24 7.71 -4.44
C TYR A 127 5.97 7.22 -5.69
N TYR A 128 5.21 7.08 -6.77
CA TYR A 128 5.62 6.65 -8.09
C TYR A 128 5.57 7.86 -9.02
N PRO A 129 6.73 8.49 -9.34
CA PRO A 129 6.80 9.48 -10.40
C PRO A 129 6.40 8.88 -11.76
N PRO A 130 6.07 9.72 -12.75
CA PRO A 130 5.83 9.26 -14.12
C PRO A 130 6.91 8.30 -14.64
N GLY A 131 6.50 7.24 -15.34
CA GLY A 131 7.41 6.21 -15.87
C GLY A 131 8.06 5.27 -14.85
N SER A 132 7.67 5.33 -13.57
CA SER A 132 8.19 4.43 -12.53
C SER A 132 7.39 3.13 -12.37
N GLY A 133 7.95 2.20 -11.61
CA GLY A 133 7.34 0.90 -11.29
C GLY A 133 8.08 0.22 -10.15
N MET A 134 7.57 -0.91 -9.70
CA MET A 134 8.18 -1.72 -8.64
C MET A 134 8.12 -3.19 -9.04
N GLY A 135 9.31 -3.81 -9.14
CA GLY A 135 9.40 -5.23 -9.50
C GLY A 135 8.74 -6.16 -8.47
N MET A 136 8.59 -7.42 -8.85
CA MET A 136 7.99 -8.44 -7.99
C MET A 136 8.78 -8.61 -6.68
N HIS A 137 8.11 -8.45 -5.55
CA HIS A 137 8.64 -8.59 -4.20
C HIS A 137 7.59 -9.25 -3.28
N VAL A 138 8.00 -9.64 -2.08
CA VAL A 138 7.13 -10.14 -1.03
C VAL A 138 7.24 -9.18 0.15
N ASP A 139 6.14 -8.93 0.83
CA ASP A 139 6.12 -8.28 2.13
C ASP A 139 6.27 -9.36 3.20
N ASP A 140 7.51 -9.74 3.52
CA ASP A 140 7.86 -10.86 4.42
C ASP A 140 8.69 -10.43 5.65
N PHE A 141 8.77 -9.13 5.90
CA PHE A 141 9.52 -8.58 7.03
C PHE A 141 8.69 -8.48 8.33
N GLU A 142 7.37 -8.63 8.24
CA GLU A 142 6.48 -8.63 9.39
C GLU A 142 6.43 -10.01 10.07
N GLU A 143 6.30 -10.03 11.40
CA GLU A 143 6.03 -11.28 12.14
C GLU A 143 4.58 -11.73 11.96
N SER A 144 3.67 -10.76 11.73
CA SER A 144 2.25 -11.00 11.52
C SER A 144 1.90 -11.44 10.09
N LEU A 145 1.00 -12.42 9.99
CA LEU A 145 0.36 -12.84 8.74
C LEU A 145 -0.95 -12.07 8.43
N ALA A 146 -1.20 -10.97 9.15
CA ALA A 146 -2.34 -10.11 8.89
C ALA A 146 -2.34 -9.53 7.47
N PRO A 147 -3.49 -9.34 6.80
CA PRO A 147 -3.56 -8.86 5.42
C PRO A 147 -2.85 -7.53 5.20
N VAL A 148 -2.34 -7.33 3.99
CA VAL A 148 -1.85 -6.02 3.53
C VAL A 148 -3.01 -5.27 2.91
N ILE A 149 -3.34 -4.09 3.46
CA ILE A 149 -4.35 -3.18 2.91
C ILE A 149 -3.62 -2.16 2.05
N SER A 150 -4.03 -1.98 0.79
CA SER A 150 -3.33 -1.14 -0.18
C SER A 150 -4.30 -0.20 -0.89
N LEU A 151 -4.13 1.10 -0.66
CA LEU A 151 -4.93 2.18 -1.27
C LEU A 151 -4.18 2.78 -2.46
N SER A 152 -4.86 3.06 -3.57
CA SER A 152 -4.28 3.68 -4.76
C SER A 152 -4.84 5.09 -4.98
N ILE A 153 -3.98 6.08 -5.23
CA ILE A 153 -4.37 7.48 -5.49
C ILE A 153 -3.47 8.04 -6.60
N GLY A 154 -4.05 8.71 -7.60
CA GLY A 154 -3.32 9.30 -8.74
C GLY A 154 -3.40 8.45 -10.00
N ASP A 155 -2.32 8.44 -10.77
CA ASP A 155 -2.24 7.72 -12.04
C ASP A 155 -2.52 6.21 -11.87
N GLU A 156 -3.16 5.61 -12.86
CA GLU A 156 -3.48 4.19 -12.91
C GLU A 156 -2.20 3.34 -12.94
N ALA A 157 -2.24 2.16 -12.33
CA ALA A 157 -1.12 1.23 -12.32
C ALA A 157 -1.57 -0.17 -12.69
N LEU A 158 -0.74 -0.87 -13.47
CA LEU A 158 -0.88 -2.31 -13.64
C LEU A 158 -0.21 -3.01 -12.46
N PHE A 159 -1.03 -3.39 -11.48
CA PHE A 159 -0.61 -4.22 -10.36
C PHE A 159 -0.61 -5.68 -10.76
N ARG A 160 0.39 -6.42 -10.30
CA ARG A 160 0.55 -7.84 -10.57
C ARG A 160 0.56 -8.61 -9.27
N MET A 161 -0.35 -9.57 -9.15
CA MET A 161 -0.37 -10.57 -8.08
C MET A 161 0.17 -11.90 -8.59
N GLY A 162 1.14 -12.48 -7.90
CA GLY A 162 1.79 -13.75 -8.27
C GLY A 162 1.42 -14.90 -7.34
N ASN A 163 2.27 -15.93 -7.33
CA ASN A 163 2.21 -17.05 -6.39
C ASN A 163 3.12 -16.80 -5.17
N THR A 164 3.13 -17.73 -4.21
CA THR A 164 3.92 -17.65 -2.97
C THR A 164 5.28 -18.33 -3.05
N GLU A 165 5.61 -18.96 -4.19
CA GLU A 165 6.83 -19.76 -4.35
C GLU A 165 7.93 -18.96 -5.06
N ASN A 166 7.57 -18.24 -6.13
CA ASN A 166 8.51 -17.53 -6.98
C ASN A 166 7.86 -16.37 -7.76
N ARG A 167 8.71 -15.58 -8.43
CA ARG A 167 8.31 -14.39 -9.21
C ARG A 167 7.66 -14.71 -10.56
N ASN A 168 7.59 -15.99 -10.95
CA ASN A 168 7.12 -16.41 -12.28
C ASN A 168 5.60 -16.59 -12.32
N LYS A 169 5.08 -16.89 -13.52
CA LYS A 169 3.67 -17.14 -13.80
C LYS A 169 3.13 -18.35 -13.01
N PRO A 170 1.80 -18.47 -12.82
CA PRO A 170 0.75 -17.55 -13.28
C PRO A 170 0.72 -16.24 -12.50
N TRP A 171 0.22 -15.20 -13.17
CA TRP A 171 0.03 -13.86 -12.61
C TRP A 171 -1.42 -13.42 -12.82
N ASP A 172 -1.99 -12.80 -11.80
CA ASP A 172 -3.26 -12.11 -11.85
C ASP A 172 -2.98 -10.59 -11.92
N ASP A 173 -3.12 -10.03 -13.12
CA ASP A 173 -2.87 -8.61 -13.36
C ASP A 173 -4.17 -7.81 -13.17
N VAL A 174 -4.08 -6.71 -12.41
CA VAL A 174 -5.21 -5.85 -12.03
C VAL A 174 -4.85 -4.40 -12.34
N THR A 175 -5.70 -3.70 -13.08
CA THR A 175 -5.56 -2.25 -13.23
C THR A 175 -6.13 -1.57 -12.01
N LEU A 176 -5.27 -0.91 -11.24
CA LEU A 176 -5.63 -0.11 -10.07
C LEU A 176 -5.71 1.36 -10.49
N SER A 177 -6.89 1.93 -10.42
CA SER A 177 -7.13 3.35 -10.68
C SER A 177 -7.19 4.14 -9.35
N SER A 178 -7.22 5.46 -9.44
CA SER A 178 -7.34 6.32 -8.27
C SER A 178 -8.61 6.00 -7.46
N GLY A 179 -8.46 5.87 -6.15
CA GLY A 179 -9.53 5.51 -5.22
C GLY A 179 -9.68 4.01 -4.97
N ASP A 180 -9.00 3.16 -5.75
CA ASP A 180 -9.12 1.72 -5.59
C ASP A 180 -8.48 1.22 -4.29
N LEU A 181 -9.15 0.26 -3.68
CA LEU A 181 -8.65 -0.57 -2.59
C LEU A 181 -8.29 -1.95 -3.15
N ILE A 182 -7.09 -2.43 -2.83
CA ILE A 182 -6.74 -3.84 -2.96
C ILE A 182 -6.26 -4.36 -1.61
N VAL A 183 -6.74 -5.53 -1.20
CA VAL A 183 -6.32 -6.20 0.03
C VAL A 183 -5.88 -7.61 -0.32
N PHE A 184 -4.72 -8.02 0.18
CA PHE A 184 -4.25 -9.39 0.02
C PHE A 184 -3.78 -9.97 1.36
N GLY A 185 -4.22 -11.20 1.64
CA GLY A 185 -3.98 -11.91 2.89
C GLY A 185 -4.23 -13.40 2.73
N GLY A 186 -4.33 -14.12 3.84
CA GLY A 186 -4.60 -15.56 3.84
C GLY A 186 -3.64 -16.32 2.91
N PRO A 187 -4.14 -17.13 1.94
CA PRO A 187 -3.30 -17.87 1.00
C PRO A 187 -2.34 -17.00 0.16
N LYS A 188 -2.61 -15.70 0.03
CA LYS A 188 -1.81 -14.76 -0.77
C LYS A 188 -1.07 -13.73 0.08
N ARG A 189 -1.03 -13.88 1.41
CA ARG A 189 -0.32 -12.96 2.32
C ARG A 189 1.16 -12.80 1.96
N LEU A 190 1.80 -13.90 1.56
CA LEU A 190 3.22 -13.97 1.18
C LEU A 190 3.40 -14.14 -0.34
N ALA A 191 2.43 -13.68 -1.14
CA ALA A 191 2.53 -13.75 -2.58
C ALA A 191 3.48 -12.69 -3.13
N TYR A 192 4.26 -13.07 -4.14
CA TYR A 192 5.02 -12.11 -4.91
C TYR A 192 4.07 -11.14 -5.61
N HIS A 193 4.32 -9.84 -5.51
CA HIS A 193 3.50 -8.83 -6.16
C HIS A 193 4.33 -7.60 -6.55
N GLY A 194 3.77 -6.73 -7.38
CA GLY A 194 4.46 -5.52 -7.81
C GLY A 194 3.62 -4.61 -8.69
N VAL A 195 4.22 -3.49 -9.08
CA VAL A 195 3.65 -2.52 -10.02
C VAL A 195 4.46 -2.60 -11.30
N VAL A 196 3.90 -3.21 -12.34
CA VAL A 196 4.59 -3.44 -13.61
C VAL A 196 4.86 -2.12 -14.32
N ARG A 197 3.88 -1.22 -14.31
CA ARG A 197 3.95 0.12 -14.89
C ARG A 197 2.89 1.03 -14.28
N VAL A 198 3.19 2.33 -14.27
CA VAL A 198 2.21 3.40 -14.07
C VAL A 198 1.84 3.97 -15.44
N ASN A 199 0.55 4.27 -15.64
CA ASN A 199 0.02 4.88 -16.86
C ASN A 199 -0.09 6.38 -16.62
N ASP A 200 0.90 7.13 -17.08
CA ASP A 200 0.96 8.58 -16.90
C ASP A 200 -0.29 9.28 -17.47
N ALA A 201 -0.64 10.43 -16.88
CA ALA A 201 -1.73 11.30 -17.31
C ALA A 201 -3.13 10.66 -17.23
N THR A 202 -3.34 9.81 -16.23
CA THR A 202 -4.65 9.18 -15.92
C THR A 202 -5.19 9.58 -14.55
N LEU A 203 -4.42 10.34 -13.75
CA LEU A 203 -4.85 10.84 -12.45
C LEU A 203 -6.12 11.72 -12.56
N PRO A 204 -7.12 11.53 -11.68
CA PRO A 204 -8.31 12.36 -11.70
C PRO A 204 -8.06 13.73 -11.07
N GLU A 205 -8.76 14.74 -11.58
CA GLU A 205 -8.72 16.08 -11.00
C GLU A 205 -9.15 16.06 -9.53
N GLY A 206 -8.46 16.83 -8.69
CA GLY A 206 -8.84 17.01 -7.30
C GLY A 206 -8.36 15.91 -6.34
N CYS A 207 -7.74 14.82 -6.80
CA CYS A 207 -7.22 13.75 -5.92
C CYS A 207 -6.03 14.16 -5.03
N GLY A 208 -5.53 15.40 -5.18
CA GLY A 208 -4.46 15.98 -4.38
C GLY A 208 -3.06 15.87 -5.01
N LEU A 209 -2.89 15.07 -6.07
CA LEU A 209 -1.65 14.95 -6.84
C LEU A 209 -1.67 15.84 -8.08
N LYS A 210 -0.47 16.20 -8.56
CA LYS A 210 -0.28 16.93 -9.82
C LYS A 210 0.23 16.03 -10.95
N GLU A 211 0.90 14.94 -10.59
CA GLU A 211 1.44 13.91 -11.47
C GLU A 211 1.71 12.64 -10.65
N GLY A 212 1.84 11.51 -11.33
CA GLY A 212 2.24 10.24 -10.73
C GLY A 212 1.16 9.62 -9.86
N ARG A 213 1.61 8.68 -9.03
CA ARG A 213 0.74 7.83 -8.19
C ARG A 213 1.29 7.74 -6.78
N ILE A 214 0.41 7.74 -5.79
CA ILE A 214 0.69 7.29 -4.44
C ILE A 214 -0.01 5.96 -4.18
N ASN A 215 0.70 5.08 -3.49
CA ASN A 215 0.12 3.93 -2.84
C ASN A 215 0.40 3.96 -1.34
N ILE A 216 -0.63 3.72 -0.54
CA ILE A 216 -0.51 3.63 0.91
C ILE A 216 -0.80 2.18 1.30
N THR A 217 0.22 1.45 1.76
CA THR A 217 0.02 0.10 2.33
C THR A 217 0.00 0.17 3.84
N ILE A 218 -1.08 -0.30 4.47
CA ILE A 218 -1.24 -0.40 5.93
C ILE A 218 -1.02 -1.85 6.35
N ARG A 219 -0.20 -2.05 7.39
CA ARG A 219 0.22 -3.39 7.83
C ARG A 219 0.26 -3.50 9.35
N GLN A 220 0.07 -4.72 9.83
CA GLN A 220 0.41 -5.12 11.19
C GLN A 220 1.79 -5.78 11.16
N ILE A 221 2.64 -5.43 12.12
CA ILE A 221 4.00 -5.92 12.23
C ILE A 221 4.06 -7.09 13.19
N ASP A 222 3.55 -6.88 14.41
CA ASP A 222 3.73 -7.80 15.52
C ASP A 222 2.71 -8.94 15.44
N ALA A 223 3.17 -10.16 15.70
CA ALA A 223 2.27 -11.28 15.91
C ALA A 223 1.47 -11.04 17.20
N ARG A 224 0.17 -10.79 17.06
CA ARG A 224 -0.72 -10.58 18.20
C ARG A 224 -1.48 -11.87 18.47
N ALA A 225 -1.51 -12.28 19.74
CA ALA A 225 -2.40 -13.35 20.14
C ALA A 225 -3.84 -12.90 19.84
N THR A 226 -4.57 -13.71 19.08
CA THR A 226 -6.03 -13.64 19.04
C THR A 226 -6.51 -13.90 20.46
N LEU A 227 -7.16 -12.91 21.08
CA LEU A 227 -7.82 -13.07 22.37
C LEU A 227 -8.95 -14.11 22.28
#